data_AF-A0A4Q0IVQ6-F1
#
_entry.id   AF-A0A4Q0IVQ6-F1
#
_cell.length_a   1.000
_cell.length_b   1.000
_cell.length_c   1.000
_cell.angle_alpha   90.00
_cell.angle_beta   90.00
_cell.angle_gamma   90.00
#
_symmetry.space_group_name_H-M   'P 1'
#
loop_
_entity.id
_entity.type
_entity.pdbx_description
1 polymer ?
#
loop_
_entity_poly.entity_id
_entity_poly.type
_entity_poly.pdbx_seq_one_letter_code
_entity_poly.pdbx_strand_id
1 'polypeptide(L)'
;MKTTTARIAETYALLDRAKCDRMETAERVAFVRGMQPLRKIAEEFEQTRRDAVKRLRPEGFDKAEKLIADFNAMPAEERGVAVASAEMQAALKANAEYVAAVNDCIADEAEREVESPQGTVSEETFGRLMESNPEWTIGQAMLVRDLLCNQED
;
A
#
# COMPACT_ATOMS: atom_id res chain seq x y z
N MET A 1 0.89 -3.08 20.94
CA MET A 1 0.81 -1.66 20.51
C MET A 1 -0.31 -1.54 19.50
N LYS A 2 -1.06 -0.44 19.53
CA LYS A 2 -2.08 -0.17 18.52
C LYS A 2 -1.48 0.43 17.26
N THR A 3 -2.03 0.06 16.12
CA THR A 3 -1.72 0.62 14.80
C THR A 3 -3.03 0.74 14.01
N THR A 4 -2.99 1.35 12.83
CA THR A 4 -4.17 1.47 11.97
C THR A 4 -4.26 0.31 10.98
N THR A 5 -5.49 -0.03 10.57
CA THR A 5 -5.75 -1.01 9.50
C THR A 5 -5.05 -0.65 8.19
N ALA A 6 -4.98 0.65 7.83
CA ALA A 6 -4.29 1.11 6.63
C ALA A 6 -2.80 0.77 6.70
N ARG A 7 -2.17 0.97 7.86
CA ARG A 7 -0.78 0.60 8.09
C ARG A 7 -0.60 -0.92 8.02
N ILE A 8 -1.52 -1.71 8.59
CA ILE A 8 -1.50 -3.18 8.42
C ILE A 8 -1.56 -3.57 6.95
N ALA A 9 -2.49 -2.99 6.19
CA ALA A 9 -2.70 -3.33 4.79
C ALA A 9 -1.48 -2.96 3.93
N GLU A 10 -0.89 -1.79 4.16
CA GLU A 10 0.35 -1.37 3.48
C GLU A 10 1.52 -2.30 3.79
N THR A 11 1.73 -2.63 5.07
CA THR A 11 2.80 -3.55 5.47
C THR A 11 2.57 -4.94 4.90
N TYR A 12 1.34 -5.44 4.94
CA TYR A 12 1.00 -6.75 4.37
C TYR A 12 1.25 -6.78 2.85
N ALA A 13 0.84 -5.74 2.11
CA ALA A 13 1.05 -5.67 0.66
C ALA A 13 2.54 -5.63 0.28
N LEU A 14 3.37 -4.99 1.09
CA LEU A 14 4.83 -4.99 0.94
C LEU A 14 5.41 -6.39 1.20
N LEU A 15 4.97 -7.03 2.28
CA LEU A 15 5.44 -8.34 2.71
C LEU A 15 4.98 -9.49 1.81
N ASP A 16 3.76 -9.44 1.26
CA ASP A 16 3.22 -10.41 0.30
C ASP A 16 4.07 -10.53 -0.96
N ARG A 17 4.85 -9.47 -1.26
CA ARG A 17 5.78 -9.41 -2.41
C ARG A 17 7.24 -9.56 -2.00
N ALA A 18 7.52 -9.71 -0.71
CA ALA A 18 8.88 -9.80 -0.20
C ALA A 18 9.55 -11.09 -0.67
N LYS A 19 10.82 -10.99 -1.05
CA LYS A 19 11.70 -12.13 -1.27
C LYS A 19 12.28 -12.59 0.06
N CYS A 20 12.55 -13.89 0.19
CA CYS A 20 13.08 -14.49 1.42
C CYS A 20 14.33 -15.34 1.16
N ASP A 21 15.07 -15.04 0.08
CA ASP A 21 16.17 -15.88 -0.42
C ASP A 21 17.32 -16.04 0.58
N ARG A 22 17.56 -15.01 1.41
CA ARG A 22 18.62 -15.00 2.44
C ARG A 22 18.17 -15.55 3.80
N MET A 23 16.89 -15.84 3.96
CA MET A 23 16.35 -16.39 5.21
C MET A 23 16.43 -17.91 5.24
N GLU A 24 16.72 -18.46 6.42
CA GLU A 24 16.62 -19.88 6.72
C GLU A 24 15.16 -20.35 6.73
N THR A 25 14.93 -21.65 6.55
CA THR A 25 13.57 -22.23 6.54
C THR A 25 12.80 -21.93 7.83
N ALA A 26 13.45 -22.02 8.99
CA ALA A 26 12.80 -21.73 10.28
C ALA A 26 12.34 -20.27 10.36
N GLU A 27 13.16 -19.34 9.87
CA GLU A 27 12.84 -17.92 9.83
C GLU A 27 11.68 -17.62 8.88
N ARG A 28 11.65 -18.25 7.70
CA ARG A 28 10.53 -18.12 6.75
C ARG A 28 9.21 -18.59 7.39
N VAL A 29 9.23 -19.70 8.11
CA VAL A 29 8.05 -20.21 8.82
C VAL A 29 7.60 -19.26 9.92
N ALA A 30 8.54 -18.69 10.70
CA ALA A 30 8.21 -17.68 11.70
C ALA A 30 7.57 -16.44 11.06
N PHE A 31 8.10 -15.97 9.93
CA PHE A 31 7.57 -14.85 9.18
C PHE A 31 6.13 -15.10 8.70
N VAL A 32 5.87 -16.26 8.10
CA VAL A 32 4.52 -16.65 7.66
C VAL A 32 3.54 -16.65 8.83
N ARG A 33 3.95 -17.16 10.00
CA ARG A 33 3.11 -17.14 11.21
C ARG A 33 2.85 -15.71 11.71
N GLY A 34 3.85 -14.84 11.68
CA GLY A 34 3.71 -13.42 12.04
C GLY A 34 2.80 -12.64 11.09
N MET A 35 2.76 -13.03 9.81
CA MET A 35 1.89 -12.41 8.81
C MET A 35 0.44 -12.87 8.83
N GLN A 36 0.15 -14.09 9.34
CA GLN A 36 -1.21 -14.64 9.33
C GLN A 36 -2.27 -13.73 9.99
N PRO A 37 -2.01 -13.11 11.16
CA PRO A 37 -2.94 -12.17 11.77
C PRO A 37 -3.21 -10.92 10.91
N LEU A 38 -2.19 -10.47 10.16
CA LEU A 38 -2.28 -9.28 9.31
C LEU A 38 -3.15 -9.52 8.08
N ARG A 39 -3.10 -10.73 7.54
CA ARG A 39 -3.78 -11.10 6.29
C ARG A 39 -5.25 -10.76 6.31
N LYS A 40 -5.99 -11.18 7.34
CA LYS A 40 -7.43 -10.98 7.41
C LYS A 40 -7.78 -9.49 7.43
N ILE A 41 -7.06 -8.70 8.23
CA ILE A 41 -7.26 -7.25 8.34
C ILE A 41 -6.97 -6.57 6.99
N ALA A 42 -5.87 -6.94 6.33
CA ALA A 42 -5.50 -6.41 5.04
C ALA A 42 -6.50 -6.77 3.93
N GLU A 43 -6.99 -8.02 3.90
CA GLU A 43 -7.99 -8.50 2.94
C GLU A 43 -9.34 -7.78 3.14
N GLU A 44 -9.80 -7.61 4.38
CA GLU A 44 -11.05 -6.88 4.69
C GLU A 44 -10.95 -5.40 4.31
N PHE A 45 -9.82 -4.75 4.63
CA PHE A 45 -9.56 -3.36 4.23
C PHE A 45 -9.53 -3.19 2.71
N GLU A 46 -8.79 -4.05 2.01
CA GLU A 46 -8.67 -4.00 0.55
C GLU A 46 -10.01 -4.30 -0.14
N GLN A 47 -10.83 -5.19 0.43
CA GLN A 47 -12.19 -5.43 -0.06
C GLN A 47 -13.06 -4.18 0.08
N THR A 48 -13.03 -3.52 1.25
CA THR A 48 -13.74 -2.25 1.49
C THR A 48 -13.31 -1.18 0.48
N ARG A 49 -12.00 -1.05 0.25
CA ARG A 49 -11.45 -0.12 -0.74
C ARG A 49 -11.92 -0.44 -2.16
N ARG A 50 -11.89 -1.71 -2.57
CA ARG A 50 -12.37 -2.15 -3.89
C ARG A 50 -13.85 -1.86 -4.10
N ASP A 51 -14.66 -2.05 -3.07
CA ASP A 51 -16.09 -1.77 -3.13
C ASP A 51 -16.36 -0.26 -3.20
N ALA A 52 -15.60 0.56 -2.46
CA ALA A 52 -15.65 2.02 -2.58
C ALA A 52 -15.26 2.49 -3.99
N VAL A 53 -14.14 2.00 -4.53
CA VAL A 53 -13.68 2.27 -5.91
C VAL A 53 -14.76 1.94 -6.93
N LYS A 54 -15.36 0.74 -6.86
CA LYS A 54 -16.42 0.35 -7.80
C LYS A 54 -17.67 1.21 -7.68
N ARG A 55 -18.11 1.47 -6.44
CA ARG A 55 -19.36 2.17 -6.15
C ARG A 55 -19.29 3.67 -6.46
N LEU A 56 -18.14 4.29 -6.24
CA LEU A 56 -17.96 5.74 -6.40
C LEU A 56 -17.43 6.12 -7.78
N ARG A 57 -17.13 5.15 -8.65
CA ARG A 57 -16.66 5.38 -10.01
C ARG A 57 -17.68 6.23 -10.79
N PRO A 58 -17.32 7.43 -11.26
CA PRO A 58 -18.24 8.26 -12.03
C PRO A 58 -18.65 7.61 -13.36
N GLU A 59 -19.83 7.95 -13.87
CA GLU A 59 -20.26 7.52 -15.19
C GLU A 59 -19.32 8.08 -16.27
N GLY A 60 -18.89 7.24 -17.21
CA GLY A 60 -17.99 7.65 -18.30
C GLY A 60 -16.54 7.95 -17.89
N PHE A 61 -16.14 7.61 -16.65
CA PHE A 61 -14.81 7.91 -16.12
C PHE A 61 -13.66 7.23 -16.89
N ASP A 62 -13.93 6.16 -17.63
CA ASP A 62 -12.95 5.44 -18.47
C ASP A 62 -12.21 6.38 -19.43
N LYS A 63 -12.88 7.42 -19.95
CA LYS A 63 -12.24 8.40 -20.82
C LYS A 63 -11.20 9.23 -20.09
N ALA A 64 -11.51 9.67 -18.86
CA ALA A 64 -10.59 10.44 -18.03
C ALA A 64 -9.40 9.58 -17.59
N GLU A 65 -9.64 8.33 -17.17
CA GLU A 65 -8.56 7.40 -16.81
C GLU A 65 -7.61 7.15 -17.98
N LYS A 66 -8.16 6.89 -19.17
CA LYS A 66 -7.34 6.65 -20.36
C LYS A 66 -6.49 7.88 -20.70
N LEU A 67 -7.09 9.08 -20.68
CA LEU A 67 -6.36 10.32 -20.97
C LEU A 67 -5.20 10.55 -19.99
N ILE A 68 -5.43 10.30 -18.70
CA ILE A 68 -4.39 10.40 -17.67
C ILE A 68 -3.31 9.33 -17.85
N ALA A 69 -3.69 8.10 -18.18
CA ALA A 69 -2.74 7.01 -18.43
C ALA A 69 -1.84 7.32 -19.64
N ASP A 70 -2.43 7.78 -20.75
CA ASP A 70 -1.71 8.18 -21.95
C ASP A 70 -0.75 9.33 -21.64
N PHE A 71 -1.20 10.35 -20.89
CA PHE A 71 -0.36 11.46 -20.42
C PHE A 71 0.84 10.98 -19.57
N ASN A 72 0.62 10.05 -18.64
CA ASN A 72 1.69 9.52 -17.78
C ASN A 72 2.68 8.62 -18.54
N ALA A 73 2.30 8.10 -19.70
CA ALA A 73 3.19 7.35 -20.58
C ALA A 73 4.03 8.23 -21.52
N MET A 74 3.67 9.51 -21.71
CA MET A 74 4.43 10.44 -22.55
C MET A 74 5.81 10.76 -21.96
N PRO A 75 6.83 11.03 -22.78
CA PRO A 75 8.10 11.63 -22.34
C PRO A 75 7.86 12.94 -21.58
N ALA A 76 8.72 13.24 -20.59
CA ALA A 76 8.53 14.42 -19.73
C ALA A 76 8.51 15.74 -20.51
N GLU A 77 9.25 15.79 -21.62
CA GLU A 77 9.37 16.92 -22.53
C GLU A 77 8.05 17.23 -23.25
N GLU A 78 7.19 16.23 -23.47
CA GLU A 78 5.92 16.36 -24.20
C GLU A 78 4.73 16.69 -23.28
N ARG A 79 4.88 16.46 -21.96
CA ARG A 79 3.81 16.66 -20.97
C ARG A 79 3.43 18.13 -20.76
N GLY A 80 4.36 19.07 -20.97
CA GLY A 80 4.12 20.49 -20.69
C GLY A 80 2.99 21.12 -21.49
N VAL A 81 2.80 20.70 -22.75
CA VAL A 81 1.71 21.19 -23.61
C VAL A 81 0.42 20.42 -23.35
N ALA A 82 0.51 19.09 -23.18
CA ALA A 82 -0.65 18.23 -22.95
C ALA A 82 -1.39 18.57 -21.65
N VAL A 83 -0.66 18.90 -20.57
CA VAL A 83 -1.25 19.23 -19.27
C VAL A 83 -2.05 20.54 -19.29
N ALA A 84 -1.71 21.47 -20.18
CA ALA A 84 -2.38 22.77 -20.29
C ALA A 84 -3.74 22.69 -21.02
N SER A 85 -4.08 21.56 -21.64
CA SER A 85 -5.36 21.40 -22.35
C SER A 85 -6.55 21.36 -21.39
N ALA A 86 -7.67 21.97 -21.79
CA ALA A 86 -8.89 21.97 -20.99
C ALA A 86 -9.42 20.56 -20.72
N GLU A 87 -9.25 19.63 -21.67
CA GLU A 87 -9.65 18.23 -21.53
C GLU A 87 -8.81 17.51 -20.46
N MET A 88 -7.48 17.70 -20.45
CA MET A 88 -6.61 17.11 -19.43
C MET A 88 -6.89 17.70 -18.05
N GLN A 89 -7.11 19.01 -17.94
CA GLN A 89 -7.47 19.67 -16.67
C GLN A 89 -8.80 19.14 -16.12
N ALA A 90 -9.80 18.94 -16.97
CA ALA A 90 -11.07 18.34 -16.58
C ALA A 90 -10.91 16.89 -16.10
N ALA A 91 -10.10 16.08 -16.79
CA ALA A 91 -9.80 14.72 -16.38
C ALA A 91 -9.05 14.66 -15.04
N LEU A 92 -8.02 15.49 -14.85
CA LEU A 92 -7.28 15.58 -13.59
C LEU A 92 -8.17 15.98 -12.42
N LYS A 93 -9.06 16.97 -12.63
CA LYS A 93 -10.03 17.39 -11.62
C LYS A 93 -11.00 16.27 -11.26
N ALA A 94 -11.61 15.64 -12.26
CA ALA A 94 -12.53 14.51 -12.04
C ALA A 94 -11.83 13.35 -11.30
N ASN A 95 -10.57 13.08 -11.64
CA ASN A 95 -9.78 12.05 -10.95
C ASN A 95 -9.45 12.44 -9.51
N ALA A 96 -9.07 13.70 -9.25
CA ALA A 96 -8.81 14.17 -7.90
C ALA A 96 -10.07 14.09 -7.01
N GLU A 97 -11.23 14.50 -7.54
CA GLU A 97 -12.52 14.43 -6.84
C GLU A 97 -12.93 12.97 -6.55
N TYR A 98 -12.76 12.08 -7.53
CA TYR A 98 -13.02 10.65 -7.35
C TYR A 98 -12.10 10.00 -6.32
N VAL A 99 -10.79 10.26 -6.38
CA VAL A 99 -9.81 9.75 -5.41
C VAL A 99 -10.12 10.27 -4.00
N ALA A 100 -10.44 11.56 -3.85
CA ALA A 100 -10.84 12.13 -2.57
C ALA A 100 -12.09 11.44 -2.02
N ALA A 101 -13.14 11.25 -2.85
CA ALA A 101 -14.35 10.57 -2.43
C ALA A 101 -14.11 9.12 -2.00
N VAL A 102 -13.22 8.39 -2.67
CA VAL A 102 -12.82 7.03 -2.28
C VAL A 102 -12.09 7.06 -0.93
N ASN A 103 -11.15 7.97 -0.75
CA ASN A 103 -10.40 8.10 0.50
C ASN A 103 -11.31 8.47 1.68
N ASP A 104 -12.20 9.44 1.50
CA ASP A 104 -13.18 9.84 2.51
C ASP A 104 -14.11 8.67 2.88
N CYS A 105 -14.52 7.87 1.90
CA CYS A 105 -15.36 6.70 2.11
C CYS A 105 -14.70 5.61 2.97
N ILE A 106 -13.37 5.48 2.88
CA ILE A 106 -12.62 4.45 3.61
C ILE A 106 -11.91 5.01 4.85
N ALA A 107 -12.03 6.30 5.14
CA ALA A 107 -11.25 6.98 6.18
C ALA A 107 -11.46 6.34 7.56
N ASP A 108 -12.71 6.14 7.98
CA ASP A 108 -13.03 5.51 9.27
C ASP A 108 -12.44 4.10 9.38
N GLU A 109 -12.57 3.31 8.31
CA GLU A 109 -12.03 1.95 8.28
C GLU A 109 -10.50 1.97 8.24
N ALA A 110 -9.87 2.95 7.56
CA ALA A 110 -8.43 3.13 7.44
C ALA A 110 -7.77 3.59 8.76
N GLU A 111 -8.48 4.39 9.54
CA GLU A 111 -8.04 4.89 10.85
C GLU A 111 -8.38 3.94 12.00
N ARG A 112 -9.20 2.92 11.76
CA ARG A 112 -9.58 1.92 12.75
C ARG A 112 -8.34 1.33 13.42
N GLU A 113 -8.28 1.45 14.74
CA GLU A 113 -7.19 0.91 15.53
C GLU A 113 -7.29 -0.62 15.66
N VAL A 114 -6.16 -1.30 15.51
CA VAL A 114 -6.00 -2.75 15.68
C VAL A 114 -4.72 -3.04 16.45
N GLU A 115 -4.68 -4.18 17.15
CA GLU A 115 -3.47 -4.63 17.81
C GLU A 115 -2.44 -5.11 16.78
N SER A 116 -1.20 -4.64 16.92
CA SER A 116 -0.06 -5.05 16.11
C SER A 116 0.51 -6.40 16.59
N PRO A 117 0.89 -7.33 15.70
CA PRO A 117 1.49 -8.62 16.06
C PRO A 117 2.98 -8.52 16.40
N GLN A 118 3.38 -7.47 17.13
CA GLN A 118 4.78 -7.17 17.47
C GLN A 118 5.52 -8.38 18.05
N GLY A 119 6.84 -8.41 17.85
CA GLY A 119 7.73 -9.39 18.46
C GLY A 119 7.71 -10.77 17.81
N THR A 120 7.16 -10.86 16.60
CA THR A 120 7.12 -12.10 15.82
C THR A 120 8.41 -12.35 15.04
N VAL A 121 9.25 -11.33 14.87
CA VAL A 121 10.49 -11.36 14.09
C VAL A 121 11.63 -10.71 14.87
N SER A 122 12.82 -11.32 14.85
CA SER A 122 14.03 -10.75 15.44
C SER A 122 14.69 -9.73 14.50
N GLU A 123 15.50 -8.81 15.05
CA GLU A 123 16.27 -7.84 14.24
C GLU A 123 17.22 -8.54 13.24
N GLU A 124 17.80 -9.70 13.60
CA GLU A 124 18.64 -10.48 12.70
C GLU A 124 17.83 -11.02 11.50
N THR A 125 16.67 -11.64 11.76
CA THR A 125 15.80 -12.15 10.70
C THR A 125 15.26 -11.01 9.83
N PHE A 126 14.97 -9.85 10.42
CA PHE A 126 14.60 -8.65 9.67
C PHE A 126 15.75 -8.14 8.78
N GLY A 127 17.00 -8.16 9.26
CA GLY A 127 18.18 -7.85 8.45
C GLY A 127 18.29 -8.76 7.22
N ARG A 128 18.11 -10.07 7.38
CA ARG A 128 18.11 -11.04 6.26
C ARG A 128 16.96 -10.80 5.28
N LEU A 129 15.79 -10.34 5.76
CA LEU A 129 14.69 -9.93 4.89
C LEU A 129 15.10 -8.71 4.06
N MET A 130 15.70 -7.68 4.67
CA MET A 130 16.17 -6.51 3.94
C MET A 130 17.24 -6.86 2.89
N GLU A 131 18.18 -7.75 3.22
CA GLU A 131 19.18 -8.25 2.26
C GLU A 131 18.55 -8.99 1.07
N SER A 132 17.39 -9.64 1.29
CA SER A 132 16.63 -10.29 0.24
C SER A 132 15.86 -9.28 -0.64
N ASN A 133 15.65 -8.05 -0.16
CA ASN A 133 14.86 -7.01 -0.81
C ASN A 133 15.65 -5.68 -0.91
N PRO A 134 16.80 -5.66 -1.62
CA PRO A 134 17.66 -4.48 -1.71
C PRO A 134 17.00 -3.27 -2.39
N GLU A 135 15.89 -3.47 -3.11
CA GLU A 135 15.08 -2.42 -3.73
C GLU A 135 14.19 -1.66 -2.74
N TRP A 136 14.02 -2.14 -1.50
CA TRP A 136 13.21 -1.46 -0.53
C TRP A 136 13.84 -0.13 -0.12
N THR A 137 13.01 0.90 -0.10
CA THR A 137 13.36 2.17 0.51
C THR A 137 13.47 2.01 2.03
N ILE A 138 14.23 2.90 2.68
CA ILE A 138 14.31 2.93 4.14
C ILE A 138 12.93 3.10 4.79
N GLY A 139 12.02 3.89 4.19
CA GLY A 139 10.65 4.04 4.68
C GLY A 139 9.87 2.72 4.67
N GLN A 140 9.99 1.93 3.61
CA GLN A 140 9.39 0.60 3.53
C GLN A 140 9.97 -0.36 4.58
N ALA A 141 11.28 -0.33 4.79
CA ALA A 141 11.94 -1.12 5.83
C ALA A 141 11.44 -0.73 7.24
N MET A 142 11.37 0.56 7.55
CA MET A 142 10.85 1.06 8.84
C MET A 142 9.41 0.61 9.09
N LEU A 143 8.56 0.67 8.06
CA LEU A 143 7.16 0.26 8.15
C LEU A 143 7.01 -1.22 8.54
N VAL A 144 7.83 -2.11 7.97
CA VAL A 144 7.86 -3.53 8.34
C VAL A 144 8.43 -3.74 9.74
N ARG A 145 9.55 -3.08 10.06
CA ARG A 145 10.23 -3.19 11.35
C ARG A 145 9.30 -2.84 12.50
N ASP A 146 8.66 -1.67 12.43
CA ASP A 146 7.78 -1.16 13.49
C ASP A 146 6.59 -2.09 13.79
N LEU A 147 6.17 -2.88 12.79
CA LEU A 147 5.04 -3.78 12.92
C LEU A 147 5.42 -5.18 13.43
N LEU A 148 6.55 -5.73 12.96
CA LEU A 148 6.91 -7.14 13.21
C LEU A 148 8.02 -7.32 14.24
N CYS A 149 8.93 -6.37 14.36
CA CYS A 149 10.04 -6.46 15.30
C CYS A 149 9.60 -5.95 16.68
N ASN A 150 10.23 -6.48 17.73
CA ASN A 150 10.09 -5.90 19.06
C ASN A 150 10.70 -4.49 19.05
N GLN A 151 9.95 -3.51 19.52
CA GLN A 151 10.52 -2.24 19.95
C GLN A 151 11.01 -2.52 21.37
N GLU A 152 12.28 -2.85 21.55
CA GLU A 152 12.87 -2.76 22.89
C GLU A 152 12.85 -1.27 23.30
N ASP A 153 12.26 -0.96 24.45
CA ASP A 153 12.25 0.38 25.06
C ASP A 153 13.66 0.89 25.36
#